data_AF-A0A2E4JQ42-F1
#
_entry.id   AF-A0A2E4JQ42-F1
#
_cell.length_a   1.000
_cell.length_b   1.000
_cell.length_c   1.000
_cell.angle_alpha   90.00
_cell.angle_beta   90.00
_cell.angle_gamma   90.00
#
_symmetry.space_group_name_H-M   'P 1'
#
loop_
_entity.id
_entity.type
_entity.pdbx_description
1 polymer ?
#
loop_
_entity_poly.entity_id
_entity_poly.type
_entity_poly.pdbx_seq_one_letter_code
_entity_poly.pdbx_strand_id
1 'polypeptide(L)'
;MEDPVVVIRDFLKRNNKDAWIPEEISEHTGINVTIAYNICQLLRAKYVESTAKGEYFPIRSTERLGQTYFKWMIRSRKKINK
;
A
#
# COMPACT_ATOMS: atom_id res chain seq x y z
N MET A 1 15.22 -12.82 6.43
CA MET A 1 14.46 -11.67 6.97
C MET A 1 13.70 -11.08 5.80
N GLU A 2 12.38 -10.98 5.88
CA GLU A 2 11.55 -10.45 4.78
C GLU A 2 11.71 -8.92 4.73
N ASP A 3 11.75 -8.33 3.53
CA ASP A 3 11.95 -6.88 3.35
C ASP A 3 10.76 -6.12 3.98
N PRO A 4 11.00 -5.21 4.93
CA PRO A 4 9.92 -4.49 5.62
C PRO A 4 9.03 -3.68 4.67
N VAL A 5 9.56 -3.25 3.51
CA VAL A 5 8.77 -2.57 2.47
C VAL A 5 7.75 -3.53 1.87
N VAL A 6 8.14 -4.79 1.61
CA VAL A 6 7.26 -5.82 1.06
C VAL A 6 6.17 -6.20 2.07
N VAL A 7 6.53 -6.37 3.33
CA VAL A 7 5.60 -6.72 4.41
C VAL A 7 4.51 -5.65 4.57
N ILE A 8 4.89 -4.38 4.65
CA ILE A 8 3.93 -3.27 4.82
C ILE A 8 3.07 -3.08 3.57
N ARG A 9 3.67 -3.18 2.39
CA ARG A 9 2.92 -3.16 1.13
C ARG A 9 1.84 -4.23 1.12
N ASP A 10 2.20 -5.47 1.45
CA ASP A 10 1.29 -6.61 1.36
C ASP A 10 0.25 -6.59 2.49
N PHE A 11 0.58 -5.99 3.64
CA PHE A 11 -0.40 -5.65 4.68
C PHE A 11 -1.45 -4.65 4.16
N LEU A 12 -1.03 -3.48 3.67
CA LEU A 12 -1.94 -2.45 3.16
C LEU A 12 -2.76 -2.94 1.96
N LYS A 13 -2.20 -3.82 1.14
CA LYS A 13 -2.90 -4.44 0.01
C LYS A 13 -3.97 -5.43 0.45
N ARG A 14 -3.72 -6.23 1.49
CA ARG A 14 -4.69 -7.19 2.05
C ARG A 14 -5.82 -6.46 2.79
N ASN A 15 -5.49 -5.40 3.51
CA ASN A 15 -6.43 -4.60 4.31
C ASN A 15 -6.88 -3.33 3.58
N ASN A 16 -7.12 -3.42 2.28
CA ASN A 16 -7.36 -2.27 1.39
C ASN A 16 -8.71 -1.56 1.57
N LYS A 17 -9.57 -2.07 2.46
CA LYS A 17 -10.87 -1.50 2.78
C LYS A 17 -10.80 -0.46 3.89
N ASP A 18 -9.74 -0.51 4.69
CA ASP A 18 -9.57 0.28 5.90
C ASP A 18 -8.37 1.23 5.76
N ALA A 19 -8.34 2.26 6.60
CA ALA A 19 -7.21 3.16 6.76
C ALA A 19 -6.50 2.85 8.08
N TRP A 20 -5.18 2.87 8.08
CA TRP A 20 -4.36 2.36 9.18
C TRP A 20 -3.34 3.39 9.64
N ILE A 21 -3.20 3.59 10.95
CA ILE A 21 -2.10 4.42 11.49
C ILE A 21 -0.81 3.58 11.63
N PRO A 22 0.38 4.20 11.64
CA PRO A 22 1.66 3.48 11.75
C PRO A 22 1.77 2.57 12.97
N GLU A 23 1.11 2.93 14.08
CA GLU A 23 1.06 2.17 15.32
C GLU A 23 0.35 0.82 15.12
N GLU A 24 -0.80 0.84 14.45
CA GLU A 24 -1.56 -0.38 14.14
C GLU A 24 -0.79 -1.25 13.13
N ILE A 25 -0.18 -0.63 12.11
CA ILE A 25 0.66 -1.35 11.15
C ILE A 25 1.83 -2.03 11.89
N SER A 26 2.46 -1.33 12.82
CA SER A 26 3.54 -1.87 13.65
C SER A 26 3.09 -3.06 14.48
N GLU A 27 1.93 -2.96 15.13
CA GLU A 27 1.35 -4.04 15.94
C GLU A 27 1.05 -5.29 15.10
N HIS A 28 0.48 -5.11 13.91
CA HIS A 28 0.11 -6.22 13.04
C HIS A 28 1.29 -6.86 12.29
N THR A 29 2.33 -6.09 11.98
CA THR A 29 3.47 -6.56 11.17
C THR A 29 4.71 -6.90 11.98
N GLY A 30 4.78 -6.46 13.25
CA GLY A 30 5.97 -6.54 14.08
C GLY A 30 7.10 -5.61 13.63
N ILE A 31 6.87 -4.75 12.63
CA ILE A 31 7.84 -3.76 12.15
C ILE A 31 7.78 -2.53 13.05
N ASN A 32 8.93 -2.04 13.49
CA ASN A 32 9.00 -0.83 14.31
C ASN A 32 8.19 0.35 13.72
N VAL A 33 7.43 1.03 14.56
CA VAL A 33 6.55 2.15 14.18
C VAL A 33 7.24 3.23 13.33
N THR A 34 8.48 3.60 13.65
CA THR A 34 9.24 4.60 12.88
C THR A 34 9.57 4.09 11.47
N ILE A 35 9.93 2.81 11.36
CA ILE A 35 10.16 2.14 10.07
C ILE A 35 8.84 2.06 9.30
N ALA A 36 7.74 1.72 9.97
CA ALA A 36 6.43 1.65 9.34
C ALA A 36 5.97 3.00 8.79
N TYR A 37 6.13 4.06 9.57
CA TYR A 37 5.87 5.44 9.14
C TYR A 37 6.72 5.82 7.92
N ASN A 38 8.04 5.60 7.97
CA ASN A 38 8.95 5.94 6.88
C ASN A 38 8.62 5.20 5.59
N ILE A 39 8.24 3.92 5.68
CA ILE A 39 7.82 3.12 4.54
C ILE A 39 6.49 3.62 3.99
N CYS A 40 5.52 3.96 4.84
CA CYS A 40 4.25 4.55 4.38
C CYS A 40 4.47 5.88 3.65
N GLN A 41 5.40 6.73 4.14
CA GLN A 41 5.82 7.95 3.45
C GLN A 41 6.52 7.67 2.11
N LEU A 42 7.37 6.65 2.04
CA LEU A 42 8.03 6.24 0.80
C LEU A 42 7.05 5.70 -0.26
N LEU A 43 6.00 5.01 0.18
CA LEU A 43 4.95 4.46 -0.68
C LEU A 43 3.90 5.52 -1.07
N ARG A 44 3.88 6.65 -0.36
CA ARG A 44 3.01 7.80 -0.65
C ARG A 44 3.28 8.34 -2.06
N ALA A 45 2.30 9.06 -2.62
CA ALA A 45 2.26 9.58 -4.00
C ALA A 45 2.12 8.52 -5.12
N LYS A 46 2.64 7.30 -4.96
CA LYS A 46 2.52 6.25 -5.99
C LYS A 46 1.52 5.17 -5.64
N TYR A 47 1.47 4.71 -4.39
CA TYR A 47 0.69 3.52 -4.06
C TYR A 47 -0.22 3.68 -2.84
N VAL A 48 0.10 4.63 -1.95
CA VAL A 48 -0.61 4.88 -0.70
C VAL A 48 -1.04 6.34 -0.65
N GLU A 49 -2.26 6.56 -0.17
CA GLU A 49 -2.79 7.86 0.24
C GLU A 49 -2.84 7.95 1.76
N SER A 50 -2.88 9.16 2.29
CA SER A 50 -3.01 9.39 3.73
C SER A 50 -4.11 10.39 4.04
N THR A 51 -4.86 10.15 5.12
CA THR A 51 -5.83 11.12 5.64
C THR A 51 -5.11 12.26 6.37
N ALA A 52 -5.83 13.34 6.67
CA ALA A 52 -5.31 14.45 7.49
C ALA A 52 -4.96 14.01 8.93
N LYS A 53 -5.49 12.87 9.38
CA LYS A 53 -5.20 12.27 10.69
C LYS A 53 -3.97 11.35 10.68
N GLY A 54 -3.32 11.16 9.54
CA GLY A 54 -2.15 10.30 9.41
C GLY A 54 -2.46 8.82 9.23
N GLU A 55 -3.69 8.46 8.84
CA GLU A 55 -4.06 7.09 8.49
C GLU A 55 -3.68 6.82 7.02
N TYR A 56 -3.21 5.62 6.70
CA TYR A 56 -2.71 5.23 5.39
C TYR A 56 -3.59 4.13 4.77
N PHE A 57 -3.90 4.29 3.49
CA PHE A 57 -4.67 3.32 2.71
C PHE A 57 -4.21 3.30 1.25
N PRO A 58 -4.40 2.19 0.54
CA PRO A 58 -3.93 2.07 -0.83
C PRO A 58 -4.73 2.92 -1.83
N ILE A 59 -4.04 3.53 -2.80
CA ILE A 59 -4.65 4.33 -3.87
C ILE A 59 -5.50 3.43 -4.76
N ARG A 60 -6.79 3.78 -4.88
CA ARG A 60 -7.74 3.15 -5.80
C ARG A 60 -7.51 3.69 -7.21
N SER A 61 -7.08 2.84 -8.13
CA SER A 61 -6.92 3.12 -9.55
C SER A 61 -8.20 2.71 -10.28
N THR A 62 -9.15 3.63 -10.39
CA THR A 62 -10.28 3.63 -11.35
C THR A 62 -11.03 2.32 -11.59
N GLU A 63 -12.33 2.30 -11.30
CA GLU A 63 -13.19 1.19 -11.68
C GLU A 63 -13.24 1.03 -13.21
N ARG A 64 -12.91 -0.15 -13.72
CA ARG A 64 -13.21 -0.53 -15.10
C ARG A 64 -14.14 -1.73 -15.05
N LEU A 65 -15.32 -1.60 -15.65
CA LEU A 65 -16.35 -2.66 -15.68
C LEU A 65 -16.78 -3.13 -14.27
N GLY A 66 -16.86 -2.19 -13.30
CA GLY A 66 -17.26 -2.50 -11.92
C GLY A 66 -16.20 -3.20 -11.05
N GLN A 67 -14.94 -3.31 -11.54
CA GLN A 67 -13.82 -3.86 -10.77
C GLN A 67 -12.87 -2.74 -10.34
N THR A 68 -12.57 -2.67 -9.05
CA THR A 68 -11.60 -1.73 -8.45
C THR A 68 -10.19 -2.26 -8.62
N TYR A 69 -9.36 -1.57 -9.41
CA TYR A 69 -7.94 -1.86 -9.55
C TYR A 69 -7.17 -1.01 -8.53
N PHE A 70 -6.15 -1.56 -7.87
CA PHE A 70 -5.25 -0.77 -7.02
C PHE A 70 -3.95 -0.49 -7.77
N LYS A 71 -3.34 0.68 -7.57
CA LYS A 71 -2.09 1.11 -8.24
C LYS A 71 -0.89 0.18 -7.97
N TRP A 72 -1.03 -0.77 -7.04
CA TRP A 72 -0.05 -1.83 -6.77
C TRP A 72 0.22 -2.76 -7.95
N MET A 73 -0.60 -2.73 -9.00
CA MET A 73 -0.27 -3.39 -10.25
C MET A 73 0.91 -2.66 -10.90
N ILE A 74 2.09 -3.27 -10.80
CA ILE A 74 3.09 -3.12 -11.86
C ILE A 74 2.33 -3.43 -13.13
N ARG A 75 2.13 -2.45 -14.02
CA ARG A 75 1.64 -2.74 -15.36
C ARG A 75 2.62 -3.77 -15.90
N SER A 76 2.24 -5.05 -15.88
CA SER A 76 2.93 -6.07 -16.65
C SER A 76 2.92 -5.47 -18.03
N ARG A 77 4.06 -4.97 -18.52
CA ARG A 77 4.18 -4.57 -19.91
C ARG A 77 3.82 -5.85 -20.64
N LYS A 78 2.58 -5.94 -21.14
CA LYS A 78 2.24 -6.90 -22.18
C LYS A 78 3.26 -6.58 -23.25
N LYS A 79 4.30 -7.42 -23.37
CA LYS A 79 5.08 -7.52 -24.59
C LYS A 79 4.05 -7.91 -25.63
N ILE A 80 3.51 -6.90 -26.32
CA ILE A 80 2.91 -7.11 -27.62
C ILE A 80 4.11 -7.46 -28.49
N ASN A 81 4.47 -8.74 -28.54
CA ASN A 81 5.23 -9.25 -29.66
C ASN A 81 4.31 -9.09 -30.87
N LYS A 82 4.63 -8.12 -31.72
CA LYS A 82 4.11 -8.04 -33.07
C LYS A 82 5.26 -8.35 -34.01
#